data_AF-A0A149U587-F1
#
_entry.id   AF-A0A149U587-F1
#
_cell.length_a   1.000
_cell.length_b   1.000
_cell.length_c   1.000
_cell.angle_alpha   90.00
_cell.angle_beta   90.00
_cell.angle_gamma   90.00
#
_symmetry.space_group_name_H-M   'P 1'
#
loop_
_entity.id
_entity.type
_entity.pdbx_description
1 polymer ?
#
loop_
_entity_poly.entity_id
_entity_poly.type
_entity_poly.pdbx_seq_one_letter_code
_entity_poly.pdbx_strand_id
1 'polypeptide(L)'
;GWSRRRNRHIFLTYKDTIPLVTQLDPPETNREAVTEAERQGAVDTLAMLMGLLRQVRETQNCALQEKVFDGLRLTTLSVQAGSEQKLPSSGPLDWGEAALRCNFVGQQIKGFKLSNEQSKLRNPQPGRAWFERIGAAGFVAVRLELDHPKLGHITVLLDGAPRQFP
;
A
#
# COMPACT_ATOMS: atom_id res chain seq x y z
N GLY A 1 -7.58 0.14 -14.09
CA GLY A 1 -6.36 0.97 -14.22
C GLY A 1 -5.87 1.02 -15.66
N TRP A 2 -5.31 2.13 -16.11
CA TRP A 2 -4.79 2.27 -17.49
C TRP A 2 -3.33 1.83 -17.59
N SER A 3 -3.02 0.91 -18.51
CA SER A 3 -1.65 0.45 -18.76
C SER A 3 -1.50 -0.13 -20.16
N ARG A 4 -0.33 0.07 -20.79
CA ARG A 4 -0.03 -0.37 -22.17
C ARG A 4 -1.15 0.03 -23.16
N ARG A 5 -1.69 1.24 -23.01
CA ARG A 5 -2.79 1.81 -23.82
C ARG A 5 -4.12 1.03 -23.75
N ARG A 6 -4.38 0.30 -22.66
CA ARG A 6 -5.65 -0.39 -22.43
C ARG A 6 -6.13 -0.17 -21.00
N ASN A 7 -7.46 -0.10 -20.86
CA ASN A 7 -8.08 -0.25 -19.55
C ASN A 7 -7.89 -1.69 -19.07
N ARG A 8 -7.56 -1.80 -17.79
CA ARG A 8 -7.42 -3.08 -17.10
C ARG A 8 -8.41 -3.15 -15.96
N HIS A 9 -9.13 -4.25 -15.88
CA HIS A 9 -10.11 -4.55 -14.86
C HIS A 9 -9.69 -5.80 -14.12
N ILE A 10 -9.69 -5.73 -12.79
CA ILE A 10 -9.43 -6.85 -11.90
C ILE A 10 -10.56 -6.85 -10.88
N PHE A 11 -11.23 -7.98 -10.75
CA PHE A 11 -12.25 -8.20 -9.74
C PHE A 11 -11.76 -9.28 -8.78
N LEU A 12 -11.78 -8.94 -7.49
CA LEU A 12 -11.42 -9.82 -6.40
C LEU A 12 -12.66 -10.14 -5.58
N THR A 13 -12.86 -11.42 -5.29
CA THR A 13 -13.86 -11.89 -4.33
C THR A 13 -13.18 -12.70 -3.25
N TYR A 14 -13.64 -12.58 -2.01
CA TYR A 14 -13.08 -13.34 -0.90
C TYR A 14 -13.91 -14.59 -0.64
N LYS A 15 -13.25 -15.74 -0.57
CA LYS A 15 -13.82 -17.00 -0.10
C LYS A 15 -12.88 -17.60 0.94
N ASP A 16 -13.37 -17.87 2.14
CA ASP A 16 -12.59 -18.47 3.23
C ASP A 16 -11.25 -17.72 3.50
N THR A 17 -11.30 -16.38 3.46
CA THR A 17 -10.13 -15.47 3.59
C THR A 17 -9.08 -15.56 2.47
N ILE A 18 -9.43 -16.19 1.35
CA ILE A 18 -8.60 -16.25 0.15
C ILE A 18 -9.14 -15.25 -0.88
N PRO A 19 -8.33 -14.29 -1.36
CA PRO A 19 -8.72 -13.41 -2.46
C PRO A 19 -8.64 -14.17 -3.80
N LEU A 20 -9.80 -14.40 -4.42
CA LEU A 20 -9.96 -15.05 -5.71
C LEU A 20 -10.13 -14.02 -6.84
N VAL A 21 -9.43 -14.22 -7.95
CA VAL A 21 -9.56 -13.37 -9.14
C VAL A 21 -10.71 -13.90 -9.98
N THR A 22 -11.83 -13.19 -10.01
CA THR A 22 -13.03 -13.59 -10.79
C THR A 22 -13.05 -12.98 -12.18
N GLN A 23 -12.36 -11.86 -12.38
CA GLN A 23 -12.17 -11.24 -13.68
C GLN A 23 -10.79 -10.59 -13.76
N LEU A 24 -10.11 -10.82 -14.88
CA LEU A 24 -8.85 -10.19 -15.25
C LEU A 24 -8.90 -9.87 -16.73
N ASP A 25 -9.15 -8.61 -17.06
CA ASP A 25 -9.28 -8.14 -18.43
C ASP A 25 -8.31 -6.96 -18.68
N PRO A 26 -7.42 -7.02 -19.68
CA PRO A 26 -7.12 -8.20 -20.49
C PRO A 26 -6.38 -9.27 -19.66
N PRO A 27 -6.42 -10.55 -20.10
CA PRO A 27 -5.70 -11.62 -19.42
C PRO A 27 -4.20 -11.32 -19.34
N GLU A 28 -3.55 -11.73 -18.25
CA GLU A 28 -2.11 -11.63 -18.06
C GLU A 28 -1.51 -13.03 -17.98
N THR A 29 -0.84 -13.45 -19.05
CA THR A 29 -0.26 -14.79 -19.18
C THR A 29 1.26 -14.82 -18.97
N ASN A 30 1.90 -13.65 -18.89
CA ASN A 30 3.36 -13.53 -18.81
C ASN A 30 3.84 -13.18 -17.40
N ARG A 31 3.31 -13.89 -16.39
CA ARG A 31 3.71 -13.76 -14.99
C ARG A 31 3.79 -15.11 -14.31
N GLU A 32 4.61 -15.18 -13.28
CA GLU A 32 4.57 -16.27 -12.31
C GLU A 32 3.14 -16.39 -11.75
N ALA A 33 2.63 -17.62 -11.67
CA ALA A 33 1.37 -17.87 -10.99
C ALA A 33 1.50 -17.56 -9.49
N VAL A 34 0.42 -17.06 -8.91
CA VAL A 34 0.24 -16.97 -7.45
C VAL A 34 -0.85 -17.95 -7.09
N THR A 35 -0.49 -19.05 -6.43
CA THR A 35 -1.40 -20.15 -6.09
C THR A 35 -2.40 -19.73 -5.00
N GLU A 36 -3.48 -20.49 -4.83
CA GLU A 36 -4.46 -20.24 -3.76
C GLU A 36 -3.81 -20.36 -2.37
N ALA A 37 -2.98 -21.38 -2.17
CA ALA A 37 -2.25 -21.59 -0.92
C ALA A 37 -1.34 -20.40 -0.57
N GLU A 38 -0.66 -19.80 -1.55
CA GLU A 38 0.17 -18.61 -1.32
C GLU A 38 -0.67 -17.38 -0.95
N ARG A 39 -1.88 -17.26 -1.52
CA ARG A 39 -2.82 -16.16 -1.28
C ARG A 39 -3.60 -16.27 0.03
N GLN A 40 -3.54 -17.40 0.74
CA GLN A 40 -4.24 -17.56 2.01
C GLN A 40 -3.91 -16.41 2.97
N GLY A 41 -4.96 -15.76 3.50
CA GLY A 41 -4.86 -14.65 4.43
C GLY A 41 -4.35 -13.34 3.81
N ALA A 42 -4.21 -13.25 2.48
CA ALA A 42 -3.80 -12.01 1.83
C ALA A 42 -4.98 -11.04 1.69
N VAL A 43 -4.73 -9.76 1.93
CA VAL A 43 -5.68 -8.67 1.74
C VAL A 43 -5.40 -7.91 0.45
N ASP A 44 -6.39 -7.24 -0.12
CA ASP A 44 -6.15 -6.35 -1.25
C ASP A 44 -5.52 -5.03 -0.78
N THR A 45 -5.04 -4.22 -1.72
CA THR A 45 -4.32 -2.97 -1.40
C THR A 45 -5.20 -1.98 -0.63
N LEU A 46 -6.49 -1.88 -0.94
CA LEU A 46 -7.39 -0.98 -0.23
C LEU A 46 -7.65 -1.50 1.19
N ALA A 47 -7.93 -2.79 1.35
CA ALA A 47 -8.10 -3.41 2.65
C ALA A 47 -6.87 -3.23 3.55
N MET A 48 -5.65 -3.38 3.00
CA MET A 48 -4.40 -3.09 3.70
C MET A 48 -4.32 -1.64 4.18
N LEU A 49 -4.61 -0.67 3.29
CA LEU A 49 -4.54 0.76 3.64
C LEU A 49 -5.57 1.12 4.72
N MET A 50 -6.78 0.57 4.62
CA MET A 50 -7.82 0.77 5.62
C MET A 50 -7.47 0.11 6.97
N GLY A 51 -6.85 -1.08 6.93
CA GLY A 51 -6.32 -1.75 8.11
C GLY A 51 -5.24 -0.94 8.82
N LEU A 52 -4.28 -0.39 8.08
CA LEU A 52 -3.25 0.51 8.62
C LEU A 52 -3.87 1.77 9.22
N LEU A 53 -4.82 2.41 8.53
CA LEU A 53 -5.49 3.61 9.05
C LEU A 53 -6.25 3.29 10.34
N ARG A 54 -6.93 2.15 10.41
CA ARG A 54 -7.62 1.69 11.63
C ARG A 54 -6.63 1.47 12.77
N GLN A 55 -5.53 0.74 12.52
CA GLN A 55 -4.45 0.49 13.49
C GLN A 55 -3.94 1.81 14.10
N VAL A 56 -3.64 2.80 13.25
CA VAL A 56 -3.19 4.13 13.68
C VAL A 56 -4.24 4.85 14.52
N ARG A 57 -5.50 4.82 14.10
CA ARG A 57 -6.57 5.53 14.80
C ARG A 57 -6.89 4.93 16.16
N GLU A 58 -6.86 3.61 16.28
CA GLU A 58 -7.21 2.88 17.50
C GLU A 58 -6.05 2.83 18.50
N THR A 59 -4.82 2.68 18.01
CA THR A 59 -3.66 2.40 18.88
C THR A 59 -2.63 3.52 18.92
N GLN A 60 -2.76 4.54 18.07
CA GLN A 60 -1.76 5.59 17.86
C GLN A 60 -0.38 5.02 17.52
N ASN A 61 -0.37 3.87 16.85
CA ASN A 61 0.81 3.14 16.42
C ASN A 61 0.56 2.52 15.04
N CYS A 62 1.61 2.15 14.32
CA CYS A 62 1.55 1.61 12.96
C CYS A 62 2.04 0.18 12.84
N ALA A 63 2.49 -0.45 13.94
CA ALA A 63 3.08 -1.78 13.88
C ALA A 63 2.08 -2.80 13.31
N LEU A 64 2.37 -3.33 12.12
CA LEU A 64 1.57 -4.38 11.47
C LEU A 64 2.42 -5.22 10.52
N GLN A 65 1.94 -6.41 10.22
CA GLN A 65 2.47 -7.28 9.17
C GLN A 65 1.31 -7.78 8.34
N GLU A 66 1.42 -7.65 7.02
CA GLU A 66 0.35 -7.99 6.11
C GLU A 66 0.89 -8.69 4.87
N LYS A 67 0.08 -9.58 4.31
CA LYS A 67 0.29 -10.15 2.98
C LYS A 67 -0.71 -9.47 2.05
N VAL A 68 -0.23 -8.82 1.00
CA VAL A 68 -1.04 -8.04 0.08
C VAL A 68 -1.08 -8.71 -1.28
N PHE A 69 -2.28 -8.94 -1.80
CA PHE A 69 -2.51 -9.47 -3.14
C PHE A 69 -3.33 -8.48 -3.98
N ASP A 70 -2.77 -8.02 -5.09
CA ASP A 70 -3.41 -7.01 -5.94
C ASP A 70 -4.14 -7.59 -7.18
N GLY A 71 -4.34 -8.91 -7.17
CA GLY A 71 -4.89 -9.67 -8.30
C GLY A 71 -3.86 -10.27 -9.24
N LEU A 72 -2.60 -9.83 -9.19
CA LEU A 72 -1.52 -10.38 -10.02
C LEU A 72 -0.24 -10.66 -9.26
N ARG A 73 0.00 -9.93 -8.17
CA ARG A 73 1.26 -9.91 -7.43
C ARG A 73 0.97 -10.14 -5.96
N LEU A 74 1.88 -10.87 -5.33
CA LEU A 74 1.88 -11.08 -3.88
C LEU A 74 3.04 -10.32 -3.26
N THR A 75 2.74 -9.54 -2.24
CA THR A 75 3.70 -8.66 -1.56
C THR A 75 3.59 -8.89 -0.06
N THR A 76 4.71 -8.96 0.65
CA THR A 76 4.73 -8.82 2.10
C THR A 76 4.94 -7.35 2.45
N LEU A 77 4.20 -6.89 3.47
CA LEU A 77 4.33 -5.56 4.03
C LEU A 77 4.61 -5.70 5.52
N SER A 78 5.69 -5.06 5.97
CA SER A 78 5.99 -4.91 7.39
C SER A 78 6.05 -3.43 7.71
N VAL A 79 5.26 -2.99 8.68
CA VAL A 79 5.26 -1.61 9.17
C VAL A 79 5.74 -1.64 10.61
N GLN A 80 6.72 -0.80 10.90
CA GLN A 80 7.30 -0.68 12.24
C GLN A 80 6.42 0.20 13.13
N ALA A 81 6.66 0.10 14.45
CA ALA A 81 6.07 1.04 15.37
C ALA A 81 6.44 2.47 15.00
N GLY A 82 5.47 3.38 15.11
CA GLY A 82 5.67 4.78 14.75
C GLY A 82 6.35 5.58 15.86
N SER A 83 6.88 6.74 15.49
CA SER A 83 7.36 7.74 16.44
C SER A 83 6.87 9.12 16.01
N GLU A 84 6.61 10.01 16.97
CA GLU A 84 6.28 11.39 16.66
C GLU A 84 7.49 12.09 16.02
N GLN A 85 7.24 12.76 14.90
CA GLN A 85 8.23 13.54 14.18
C GLN A 85 7.53 14.68 13.43
N LYS A 86 8.17 15.85 13.36
CA LYS A 86 7.70 16.94 12.49
C LYS A 86 7.72 16.49 11.03
N LEU A 87 6.72 16.92 10.25
CA LEU A 87 6.72 16.68 8.81
C LEU A 87 7.93 17.34 8.13
N PRO A 88 8.52 16.70 7.11
CA PRO A 88 9.49 17.37 6.26
C PRO A 88 8.84 18.61 5.62
N SER A 89 9.48 19.78 5.75
CA SER A 89 9.03 21.05 5.16
C SER A 89 9.09 20.97 3.63
N SER A 90 8.01 20.54 2.98
CA SER A 90 7.88 20.46 1.51
C SER A 90 6.45 20.15 1.03
N GLY A 91 5.44 20.40 1.86
CA GLY A 91 4.02 20.20 1.51
C GLY A 91 3.31 21.51 1.13
N PRO A 92 2.20 21.46 0.36
CA PRO A 92 1.41 22.64 0.03
C PRO A 92 0.63 23.22 1.22
N LEU A 93 0.55 22.48 2.33
CA LEU A 93 -0.20 22.82 3.53
C LEU A 93 0.71 22.66 4.75
N ASP A 94 0.65 23.62 5.67
CA ASP A 94 1.20 23.50 7.02
C ASP A 94 0.30 22.54 7.82
N TRP A 95 0.47 21.26 7.54
CA TRP A 95 0.07 20.18 8.43
C TRP A 95 0.92 20.31 9.72
N GLY A 96 0.32 20.01 10.87
CA GLY A 96 0.71 20.47 12.21
C GLY A 96 2.14 20.17 12.68
N GLU A 97 2.46 20.62 13.89
CA GLU A 97 3.84 20.59 14.43
C GLU A 97 4.41 19.17 14.65
N ALA A 98 3.56 18.14 14.80
CA ALA A 98 3.97 16.76 15.06
C ALA A 98 3.05 15.74 14.35
N ALA A 99 3.66 14.72 13.74
CA ALA A 99 2.97 13.61 13.10
C ALA A 99 3.56 12.26 13.52
N LEU A 100 2.71 11.23 13.53
CA LEU A 100 3.17 9.86 13.71
C LEU A 100 3.84 9.39 12.42
N ARG A 101 5.17 9.27 12.42
CA ARG A 101 5.93 8.72 11.30
C ARG A 101 6.09 7.22 11.46
N CYS A 102 5.78 6.50 10.39
CA CYS A 102 5.82 5.05 10.34
C CYS A 102 6.68 4.58 9.18
N ASN A 103 7.73 3.81 9.48
CA ASN A 103 8.55 3.17 8.47
C ASN A 103 7.89 1.86 8.06
N PHE A 104 7.95 1.55 6.77
CA PHE A 104 7.49 0.28 6.26
C PHE A 104 8.46 -0.28 5.22
N VAL A 105 8.35 -1.58 5.01
CA VAL A 105 9.07 -2.33 4.00
C VAL A 105 8.08 -3.17 3.23
N GLY A 106 7.96 -2.91 1.93
CA GLY A 106 7.21 -3.74 1.00
C GLY A 106 8.16 -4.62 0.19
N GLN A 107 7.85 -5.91 0.03
CA GLN A 107 8.63 -6.80 -0.82
C GLN A 107 7.70 -7.66 -1.65
N GLN A 108 7.80 -7.55 -2.99
CA GLN A 108 7.08 -8.48 -3.86
C GLN A 108 7.74 -9.86 -3.69
N ILE A 109 6.93 -10.90 -3.49
CA ILE A 109 7.42 -12.27 -3.30
C ILE A 109 6.96 -13.22 -4.42
N LYS A 110 5.86 -12.90 -5.13
CA LYS A 110 5.36 -13.65 -6.29
C LYS A 110 4.66 -12.75 -7.31
N GLY A 111 4.37 -13.32 -8.49
CA GLY A 111 3.71 -12.60 -9.58
C GLY A 111 4.67 -11.75 -10.42
N PHE A 112 5.97 -12.09 -10.40
CA PHE A 112 6.96 -11.44 -11.27
C PHE A 112 6.67 -11.73 -12.74
N LYS A 113 7.14 -10.86 -13.63
CA LYS A 113 7.10 -11.15 -15.06
C LYS A 113 8.10 -12.28 -15.37
N LEU A 114 7.68 -13.24 -16.19
CA LEU A 114 8.58 -14.33 -16.60
C LEU A 114 9.76 -13.79 -17.42
N SER A 115 9.58 -12.67 -18.12
CA SER A 115 10.64 -11.99 -18.87
C SER A 115 11.67 -11.24 -18.00
N ASN A 116 11.56 -11.26 -16.66
CA ASN A 116 12.43 -10.49 -15.78
C ASN A 116 12.69 -11.22 -14.45
N GLU A 117 13.49 -12.28 -14.52
CA GLU A 117 13.86 -13.08 -13.36
C GLU A 117 14.61 -12.27 -12.29
N GLN A 118 15.44 -11.30 -12.70
CA GLN A 118 16.25 -10.45 -11.83
C GLN A 118 15.52 -9.16 -11.40
N SER A 119 14.19 -9.19 -11.30
CA SER A 119 13.40 -8.03 -10.91
C SER A 119 13.86 -7.47 -9.57
N LYS A 120 14.28 -6.19 -9.56
CA LYS A 120 14.64 -5.45 -8.34
C LYS A 120 13.53 -5.40 -7.28
N LEU A 121 12.26 -5.63 -7.67
CA LEU A 121 11.12 -5.73 -6.76
C LEU A 121 11.18 -6.97 -5.84
N ARG A 122 12.08 -7.93 -6.12
CA ARG A 122 12.41 -9.02 -5.19
C ARG A 122 13.11 -8.51 -3.93
N ASN A 123 13.76 -7.35 -4.00
CA ASN A 123 14.41 -6.75 -2.85
C ASN A 123 13.39 -5.99 -1.99
N PRO A 124 13.62 -5.87 -0.68
CA PRO A 124 12.89 -4.97 0.19
C PRO A 124 12.85 -3.53 -0.33
N GLN A 125 11.67 -2.93 -0.40
CA GLN A 125 11.45 -1.54 -0.79
C GLN A 125 11.06 -0.74 0.47
N PRO A 126 11.96 0.10 1.01
CA PRO A 126 11.65 0.91 2.17
C PRO A 126 10.71 2.06 1.80
N GLY A 127 9.88 2.45 2.75
CA GLY A 127 9.03 3.63 2.64
C GLY A 127 8.67 4.18 4.01
N ARG A 128 8.03 5.35 3.98
CA ARG A 128 7.65 6.14 5.15
C ARG A 128 6.27 6.73 4.96
N ALA A 129 5.43 6.66 5.97
CA ALA A 129 4.14 7.32 6.02
C ALA A 129 4.09 8.26 7.24
N TRP A 130 3.43 9.40 7.10
CA TRP A 130 3.16 10.32 8.19
C TRP A 130 1.66 10.44 8.39
N PHE A 131 1.23 10.32 9.63
CA PHE A 131 -0.15 10.47 10.04
C PHE A 131 -0.31 11.64 10.98
N GLU A 132 -1.29 12.49 10.71
CA GLU A 132 -1.61 13.62 11.55
C GLU A 132 -3.05 13.60 12.01
N ARG A 133 -3.29 14.19 13.17
CA ARG A 133 -4.62 14.39 13.70
C ARG A 133 -5.23 15.66 13.09
N ILE A 134 -6.24 15.48 12.22
CA ILE A 134 -6.95 16.58 11.56
C ILE A 134 -8.38 16.67 12.12
N GLY A 135 -8.62 17.64 12.99
CA GLY A 135 -9.95 17.96 13.54
C GLY A 135 -10.73 16.71 13.98
N ALA A 136 -12.00 16.63 13.57
CA ALA A 136 -12.88 15.49 13.85
C ALA A 136 -12.57 14.24 13.01
N ALA A 137 -11.77 14.34 11.93
CA ALA A 137 -11.41 13.19 11.11
C ALA A 137 -10.44 12.24 11.83
N GLY A 138 -9.74 12.72 12.87
CA GLY A 138 -8.76 11.95 13.62
C GLY A 138 -7.45 11.81 12.84
N PHE A 139 -6.74 10.70 13.03
CA PHE A 139 -5.51 10.43 12.29
C PHE A 139 -5.79 10.19 10.80
N VAL A 140 -5.06 10.89 9.95
CA VAL A 140 -5.12 10.83 8.49
C VAL A 140 -3.70 10.74 7.94
N ALA A 141 -3.47 9.92 6.90
CA ALA A 141 -2.20 9.91 6.19
C ALA A 141 -2.04 11.21 5.40
N VAL A 142 -1.04 12.02 5.76
CA VAL A 142 -0.77 13.33 5.14
C VAL A 142 0.40 13.29 4.15
N ARG A 143 1.30 12.31 4.31
CA ARG A 143 2.45 12.11 3.44
C ARG A 143 2.82 10.63 3.35
N LEU A 144 3.18 10.18 2.16
CA LEU A 144 3.78 8.88 1.89
C LEU A 144 5.01 9.09 1.02
N GLU A 145 6.11 8.44 1.38
CA GLU A 145 7.33 8.36 0.59
C GLU A 145 7.71 6.91 0.36
N LEU A 146 8.07 6.56 -0.86
CA LEU A 146 8.62 5.24 -1.17
C LEU A 146 9.57 5.30 -2.37
N ASP A 147 10.62 4.48 -2.32
CA ASP A 147 11.51 4.28 -3.45
C ASP A 147 11.01 3.08 -4.26
N HIS A 148 10.65 3.30 -5.53
CA HIS A 148 10.19 2.25 -6.42
C HIS A 148 11.20 2.03 -7.55
N PRO A 149 11.67 0.79 -7.80
CA PRO A 149 12.77 0.53 -8.74
C PRO A 149 12.55 1.01 -10.18
N LYS A 150 11.29 1.19 -10.58
CA LYS A 150 10.92 1.71 -11.91
C LYS A 150 10.52 3.18 -11.91
N LEU A 151 9.95 3.68 -10.81
CA LEU A 151 9.34 5.02 -10.77
C LEU A 151 10.26 6.05 -10.09
N GLY A 152 11.35 5.60 -9.46
CA GLY A 152 12.21 6.44 -8.65
C GLY A 152 11.60 6.72 -7.28
N HIS A 153 11.96 7.87 -6.71
CA HIS A 153 11.40 8.35 -5.47
C HIS A 153 9.98 8.88 -5.71
N ILE A 154 9.00 8.35 -4.98
CA ILE A 154 7.61 8.79 -5.05
C ILE A 154 7.24 9.46 -3.74
N THR A 155 6.69 10.67 -3.84
CA THR A 155 6.08 11.38 -2.72
C THR A 155 4.60 11.59 -3.02
N VAL A 156 3.74 11.17 -2.10
CA VAL A 156 2.30 11.46 -2.13
C VAL A 156 1.99 12.38 -0.96
N LEU A 157 1.28 13.47 -1.24
CA LEU A 157 0.90 14.47 -0.25
C LEU A 157 -0.62 14.61 -0.23
N LEU A 158 -1.17 14.82 0.95
CA LEU A 158 -2.56 15.23 1.08
C LEU A 158 -2.70 16.70 0.67
N ASP A 159 -3.47 16.94 -0.38
CA ASP A 159 -3.66 18.26 -1.02
C ASP A 159 -4.82 19.07 -0.42
N GLY A 160 -5.43 18.59 0.67
CA GLY A 160 -6.52 19.29 1.34
C GLY A 160 -7.14 18.48 2.48
N ALA A 161 -7.81 19.18 3.40
CA ALA A 161 -8.47 18.53 4.53
C ALA A 161 -9.54 17.54 4.02
N PRO A 162 -9.58 16.29 4.51
CA PRO A 162 -10.59 15.33 4.09
C PRO A 162 -11.99 15.84 4.42
N ARG A 163 -12.88 15.84 3.44
CA ARG A 163 -14.30 16.14 3.65
C ARG A 163 -15.02 14.84 3.95
N GLN A 164 -15.65 14.75 5.11
CA GLN A 164 -16.59 13.68 5.40
C GLN A 164 -17.94 14.09 4.80
N PHE A 165 -18.40 13.34 3.81
CA PHE A 165 -19.78 13.45 3.36
C PHE A 165 -20.65 12.58 4.28
N PRO A 166 -21.78 13.10 4.77
CA PRO A 166 -22.73 12.34 5.57
C PRO A 166 -23.32 11.14 4.82
#